data_AF-A0A836RKY9-F1
#
_entry.id   AF-A0A836RKY9-F1
#
_cell.length_a   1.000
_cell.length_b   1.000
_cell.length_c   1.000
_cell.angle_alpha   90.00
_cell.angle_beta   90.00
_cell.angle_gamma   90.00
#
_symmetry.space_group_name_H-M   'P 1'
#
loop_
_entity.id
_entity.type
_entity.pdbx_description
1 polymer ?
#
loop_
_entity_poly.entity_id
_entity_poly.type
_entity_poly.pdbx_seq_one_letter_code
_entity_poly.pdbx_strand_id
1 'polypeptide(L)'
;MTTKVTWIGHGTFQIETGGKTLIIDPFFNGNPAAAVKEEDVSPDVIIVTHGHGDHVGDTISIAQRTGALVISNFEITEWLQKQGVSNVHPLHIGGSHAFDFGRVKLTIAHHGSMLPDGSNGGNPCGVLLKLNDGTIYHAGDTGLFYD
;
A
#
# COMPACT_ATOMS: atom_id res chain seq x y z
N MET A 1 -8.18 -7.39 -19.67
CA MET A 1 -7.19 -6.31 -19.91
C MET A 1 -5.89 -6.76 -19.32
N THR A 2 -4.76 -6.45 -19.96
CA THR A 2 -3.42 -6.76 -19.46
C THR A 2 -3.10 -5.88 -18.26
N THR A 3 -2.51 -6.46 -17.21
CA THR A 3 -2.02 -5.73 -16.05
C THR A 3 -0.85 -4.83 -16.46
N LYS A 4 -0.93 -3.54 -16.12
CA LYS A 4 0.15 -2.56 -16.32
C LYS A 4 0.69 -2.11 -14.98
N VAL A 5 2.01 -2.15 -14.84
CA VAL A 5 2.73 -1.72 -13.63
C VAL A 5 3.57 -0.50 -13.99
N THR A 6 3.38 0.59 -13.26
CA THR A 6 4.14 1.83 -13.41
C THR A 6 4.89 2.11 -12.12
N TRP A 7 6.21 2.22 -12.21
CA TRP A 7 7.03 2.70 -11.10
C TRP A 7 6.96 4.23 -11.06
N ILE A 8 6.52 4.78 -9.94
CA ILE A 8 6.40 6.23 -9.74
C ILE A 8 7.69 6.78 -9.12
N GLY A 9 8.37 6.00 -8.28
CA GLY A 9 9.60 6.39 -7.60
C GLY A 9 9.65 5.79 -6.19
N HIS A 10 10.84 5.54 -5.63
CA HIS A 10 10.99 4.88 -4.33
C HIS A 10 10.24 3.53 -4.27
N GLY A 11 9.49 3.26 -3.19
CA GLY A 11 8.56 2.13 -3.05
C GLY A 11 7.20 2.32 -3.72
N THR A 12 6.95 3.43 -4.42
CA THR A 12 5.61 3.74 -4.97
C THR A 12 5.38 3.14 -6.34
N PHE A 13 4.36 2.29 -6.44
CA PHE A 13 3.94 1.65 -7.70
C PHE A 13 2.45 1.83 -7.95
N GLN A 14 2.09 2.19 -9.18
CA GLN A 14 0.71 2.14 -9.66
C GLN A 14 0.50 0.87 -10.48
N ILE A 15 -0.60 0.17 -10.22
CA ILE A 15 -0.98 -1.07 -10.89
C ILE A 15 -2.39 -0.91 -11.45
N GLU A 16 -2.52 -1.01 -12.78
CA GLU A 16 -3.81 -1.02 -13.47
C GLU A 16 -4.16 -2.47 -13.80
N THR A 17 -5.22 -3.01 -13.20
CA THR A 17 -5.64 -4.42 -13.38
C THR A 17 -7.12 -4.59 -13.10
N GLY A 18 -7.80 -5.52 -13.78
CA GLY A 18 -9.21 -5.82 -13.50
C GLY A 18 -10.18 -4.63 -13.63
N GLY A 19 -9.82 -3.58 -14.37
CA GLY A 19 -10.59 -2.33 -14.43
C GLY A 19 -10.45 -1.43 -13.21
N LYS A 20 -9.45 -1.68 -12.35
CA LYS A 20 -9.12 -0.94 -11.14
C LYS A 20 -7.71 -0.36 -11.21
N THR A 21 -7.53 0.77 -10.54
CA THR A 21 -6.21 1.37 -10.30
C THR A 21 -5.83 1.20 -8.83
N LEU A 22 -4.71 0.52 -8.59
CA LEU A 22 -4.14 0.32 -7.26
C LEU A 22 -2.87 1.17 -7.14
N ILE A 23 -2.58 1.70 -5.96
CA ILE A 23 -1.27 2.26 -5.62
C ILE A 23 -0.73 1.56 -4.37
N ILE A 24 0.51 1.09 -4.44
CA ILE A 24 1.25 0.57 -3.29
C ILE A 24 2.17 1.67 -2.78
N ASP A 25 2.18 1.88 -1.46
CA ASP A 25 3.07 2.80 -0.73
C ASP A 25 3.13 4.21 -1.35
N PRO A 26 2.05 5.01 -1.25
CA PRO A 26 1.87 6.26 -2.00
C PRO A 26 2.74 7.42 -1.47
N PHE A 27 4.04 7.40 -1.73
CA PHE A 27 4.97 8.48 -1.38
C PHE A 27 5.24 9.37 -2.59
N PHE A 28 4.55 10.50 -2.66
CA PHE A 28 4.70 11.53 -3.71
C PHE A 28 5.38 12.78 -3.15
N ASN A 29 4.86 13.34 -2.06
CA ASN A 29 5.39 14.56 -1.47
C ASN A 29 6.74 14.28 -0.79
N GLY A 30 7.81 14.84 -1.32
CA GLY A 30 9.18 14.57 -0.85
C GLY A 30 9.88 13.43 -1.60
N ASN A 31 9.22 12.77 -2.55
CA ASN A 31 9.83 11.77 -3.41
C ASN A 31 10.53 12.46 -4.60
N PRO A 32 11.87 12.48 -4.68
CA PRO A 32 12.59 13.17 -5.74
C PRO A 32 12.46 12.50 -7.11
N ALA A 33 12.00 11.26 -7.16
CA ALA A 33 11.80 10.51 -8.40
C ALA A 33 10.35 10.60 -8.93
N ALA A 34 9.40 11.07 -8.11
CA ALA A 34 8.00 11.15 -8.49
C ALA A 34 7.78 12.18 -9.61
N ALA A 35 7.40 11.69 -10.79
CA ALA A 35 7.12 12.53 -11.96
C ALA A 35 5.69 13.12 -11.98
N VAL A 36 4.81 12.65 -11.10
CA VAL A 36 3.42 13.10 -10.93
C VAL A 36 3.19 13.47 -9.48
N LYS A 37 2.18 14.30 -9.20
CA LYS A 37 1.81 14.67 -7.83
C LYS A 37 0.72 13.76 -7.30
N GLU A 38 0.58 13.70 -5.98
CA GLU A 38 -0.52 12.99 -5.33
C GLU A 38 -1.91 13.48 -5.82
N GLU A 39 -2.03 14.75 -6.19
CA GLU A 39 -3.25 15.37 -6.71
C GLU A 39 -3.64 14.84 -8.10
N ASP A 40 -2.69 14.30 -8.86
CA ASP A 40 -2.91 13.84 -10.24
C ASP A 40 -3.39 12.38 -10.31
N VAL A 41 -3.32 11.65 -9.20
CA VAL A 41 -3.74 10.24 -9.13
C VAL A 41 -5.13 10.08 -8.52
N SER A 42 -5.89 9.09 -8.98
CA SER A 42 -7.22 8.75 -8.44
C SER A 42 -7.36 7.22 -8.33
N PRO A 43 -6.60 6.55 -7.43
CA PRO A 43 -6.69 5.11 -7.30
C PRO A 43 -8.05 4.67 -6.74
N ASP A 44 -8.49 3.47 -7.11
CA ASP A 44 -9.58 2.77 -6.42
C ASP A 44 -9.12 2.17 -5.09
N VAL A 45 -7.83 1.82 -4.99
CA VAL A 45 -7.26 1.06 -3.87
C VAL A 45 -5.86 1.56 -3.54
N ILE A 46 -5.56 1.68 -2.26
CA ILE A 46 -4.22 1.95 -1.72
C ILE A 46 -3.80 0.75 -0.87
N ILE A 47 -2.55 0.31 -1.00
CA ILE A 47 -1.98 -0.74 -0.15
C ILE A 47 -0.74 -0.17 0.54
N VAL A 48 -0.69 -0.22 1.87
CA VAL A 48 0.45 0.28 2.65
C VAL A 48 1.16 -0.89 3.31
N THR A 49 2.46 -1.03 3.06
CA THR A 49 3.31 -2.13 3.55
C THR A 49 3.69 -1.97 5.01
N HIS A 50 4.01 -0.75 5.45
CA HIS A 50 4.43 -0.44 6.81
C HIS A 50 4.32 1.05 7.13
N GLY A 51 4.53 1.41 8.40
CA GLY A 51 4.21 2.73 8.95
C GLY A 51 5.16 3.87 8.61
N HIS A 52 6.33 3.63 8.00
CA HIS A 52 7.30 4.71 7.75
C HIS A 52 6.74 5.75 6.78
N GLY A 53 7.17 7.01 6.96
CA GLY A 53 6.61 8.16 6.26
C GLY A 53 6.79 8.12 4.74
N ASP A 54 7.83 7.45 4.26
CA ASP A 54 8.12 7.21 2.85
C ASP A 54 7.37 6.01 2.25
N HIS A 55 6.45 5.40 3.02
CA HIS A 55 5.54 4.34 2.56
C HIS A 55 4.07 4.66 2.87
N VAL A 56 3.75 5.10 4.08
CA VAL A 56 2.43 5.69 4.39
C VAL A 56 2.20 6.91 3.49
N GLY A 57 3.21 7.77 3.37
CA GLY A 57 3.22 8.93 2.48
C GLY A 57 1.92 9.72 2.50
N ASP A 58 1.37 9.88 1.31
CA ASP A 58 0.20 10.66 0.97
C ASP A 58 -1.11 9.83 1.04
N THR A 59 -1.10 8.71 1.76
CA THR A 59 -2.28 7.83 1.87
C THR A 59 -3.52 8.59 2.38
N ILE A 60 -3.37 9.45 3.40
CA ILE A 60 -4.51 10.13 4.03
C ILE A 60 -5.18 11.08 3.03
N SER A 61 -4.41 11.97 2.41
CA SER A 61 -4.88 12.96 1.44
C SER A 61 -5.52 12.29 0.23
N ILE A 62 -4.87 11.28 -0.34
CA ILE A 62 -5.40 10.55 -1.50
C ILE A 62 -6.68 9.80 -1.12
N ALA A 63 -6.70 9.05 -0.02
CA ALA A 63 -7.86 8.25 0.38
C ALA A 63 -9.07 9.13 0.72
N GLN A 64 -8.89 10.25 1.42
CA GLN A 64 -9.99 11.17 1.73
C GLN A 64 -10.58 11.83 0.48
N ARG A 65 -9.73 12.19 -0.49
CA ARG A 65 -10.16 12.84 -1.74
C ARG A 65 -10.88 11.88 -2.68
N THR A 66 -10.42 10.64 -2.76
CA THR A 66 -10.87 9.66 -3.77
C THR A 66 -11.89 8.67 -3.23
N GLY A 67 -11.96 8.48 -1.90
CA GLY A 67 -12.72 7.39 -1.27
C GLY A 67 -12.08 6.01 -1.48
N ALA A 68 -10.81 5.95 -1.92
CA ALA A 68 -10.09 4.71 -2.17
C ALA A 68 -10.14 3.77 -0.96
N LEU A 69 -10.23 2.47 -1.23
CA LEU A 69 -10.07 1.45 -0.21
C LEU A 69 -8.61 1.37 0.22
N VAL A 70 -8.32 1.55 1.51
CA VAL A 70 -6.96 1.37 2.03
C VAL A 70 -6.79 0.02 2.72
N ILE A 71 -5.82 -0.77 2.26
CA ILE A 71 -5.49 -2.10 2.78
C ILE A 71 -4.13 -2.03 3.48
N SER A 72 -4.06 -2.45 4.73
CA SER A 72 -2.81 -2.57 5.48
C SER A 72 -2.97 -3.53 6.66
N ASN A 73 -1.99 -3.55 7.57
CA ASN A 73 -2.14 -4.24 8.85
C ASN A 73 -3.17 -3.53 9.76
N PHE A 74 -3.61 -4.22 10.81
CA PHE A 74 -4.64 -3.71 11.73
C PHE A 74 -4.27 -2.35 12.34
N GLU A 75 -3.06 -2.20 12.88
CA GLU A 75 -2.60 -1.00 13.57
C GLU A 75 -2.56 0.22 12.65
N ILE A 76 -2.06 0.07 11.42
CA ILE A 76 -2.03 1.15 10.42
C ILE A 76 -3.46 1.54 10.05
N THR A 77 -4.37 0.56 9.84
CA THR A 77 -5.76 0.90 9.50
C THR A 77 -6.50 1.62 10.63
N GLU A 78 -6.27 1.24 11.89
CA GLU A 78 -6.82 1.94 13.07
C GLU A 78 -6.27 3.37 13.16
N TRP A 79 -4.97 3.55 12.88
CA TRP A 79 -4.37 4.88 12.83
C TRP A 79 -4.98 5.73 11.71
N LEU A 80 -5.10 5.20 10.50
CA LEU A 80 -5.71 5.90 9.35
C LEU A 80 -7.17 6.28 9.62
N GLN A 81 -7.95 5.43 10.28
CA GLN A 81 -9.31 5.75 10.69
C GLN A 81 -9.37 6.94 11.65
N LYS A 82 -8.43 7.03 12.60
CA LYS A 82 -8.31 8.21 13.49
C LYS A 82 -7.91 9.48 12.73
N GLN A 83 -7.26 9.35 11.58
CA GLN A 83 -6.98 10.46 10.66
C GLN A 83 -8.15 10.78 9.73
N GLY A 84 -9.29 10.09 9.84
CA GLY A 84 -10.50 10.35 9.05
C GLY A 84 -10.61 9.54 7.75
N VAL A 85 -9.76 8.54 7.53
CA VAL A 85 -9.91 7.60 6.41
C VAL A 85 -10.99 6.57 6.76
N SER A 86 -12.15 6.65 6.11
CA SER A 86 -13.31 5.82 6.46
C SER A 86 -13.33 4.45 5.79
N ASN A 87 -12.72 4.31 4.61
CA ASN A 87 -12.76 3.10 3.80
C ASN A 87 -11.45 2.31 3.95
N VAL A 88 -11.37 1.49 5.00
CA VAL A 88 -10.20 0.64 5.27
C VAL A 88 -10.57 -0.84 5.31
N HIS A 89 -9.61 -1.70 4.99
CA HIS A 89 -9.74 -3.15 5.16
C HIS A 89 -8.49 -3.70 5.87
N PRO A 90 -8.58 -4.01 7.18
CA PRO A 90 -7.46 -4.58 7.91
C PRO A 90 -7.17 -6.00 7.45
N LEU A 91 -5.89 -6.27 7.21
CA LEU A 91 -5.32 -7.62 7.15
C LEU A 91 -4.27 -7.75 8.25
N HIS A 92 -3.53 -8.85 8.25
CA HIS A 92 -2.29 -8.97 8.99
C HIS A 92 -1.36 -9.97 8.27
N ILE A 93 -0.09 -9.98 8.66
CA ILE A 93 0.95 -10.85 8.08
C ILE A 93 0.47 -12.31 8.01
N GLY A 94 0.57 -12.91 6.82
CA GLY A 94 0.12 -14.26 6.51
C GLY A 94 -1.33 -14.34 6.03
N GLY A 95 -2.17 -13.37 6.40
CA GLY A 95 -3.57 -13.27 6.00
C GLY A 95 -3.75 -12.86 4.54
N SER A 96 -4.86 -13.28 3.93
CA SER A 96 -5.21 -12.92 2.55
C SER A 96 -6.71 -12.73 2.38
N HIS A 97 -7.10 -11.82 1.50
CA HIS A 97 -8.50 -11.57 1.15
C HIS A 97 -8.68 -11.46 -0.37
N ALA A 98 -9.81 -11.96 -0.87
CA ALA A 98 -10.19 -11.87 -2.28
C ALA A 98 -11.09 -10.66 -2.51
N PHE A 99 -10.64 -9.74 -3.35
CA PHE A 99 -11.37 -8.58 -3.82
C PHE A 99 -11.82 -8.80 -5.27
N ASP A 100 -12.60 -7.86 -5.81
CA ASP A 100 -13.08 -7.90 -7.19
C ASP A 100 -11.94 -7.83 -8.23
N PHE A 101 -10.83 -7.16 -7.91
CA PHE A 101 -9.64 -7.05 -8.76
C PHE A 101 -8.62 -8.19 -8.62
N GLY A 102 -8.72 -9.02 -7.58
CA GLY A 102 -7.76 -10.08 -7.30
C GLY A 102 -7.62 -10.41 -5.81
N ARG A 103 -6.64 -11.25 -5.46
CA ARG A 103 -6.35 -11.60 -4.05
C ARG A 103 -5.10 -10.88 -3.55
N VAL A 104 -5.25 -10.18 -2.43
CA VAL A 104 -4.15 -9.55 -1.69
C VAL A 104 -3.75 -10.45 -0.52
N LYS A 105 -2.44 -10.68 -0.33
CA LYS A 105 -1.88 -11.33 0.85
C LYS A 105 -0.74 -10.48 1.42
N LEU A 106 -0.75 -10.27 2.74
CA LEU A 106 0.39 -9.68 3.43
C LEU A 106 1.40 -10.78 3.76
N THR A 107 2.66 -10.56 3.43
CA THR A 107 3.78 -11.50 3.61
C THR A 107 4.73 -11.01 4.70
N ILE A 108 5.58 -11.89 5.20
CA ILE A 108 6.59 -11.51 6.19
C ILE A 108 7.58 -10.52 5.55
N ALA A 109 7.94 -9.49 6.33
CA ALA A 109 9.06 -8.59 6.07
C ALA A 109 9.86 -8.39 7.38
N HIS A 110 11.17 -8.20 7.28
CA HIS A 110 12.04 -7.89 8.42
C HIS A 110 12.48 -6.42 8.36
N HIS A 111 11.71 -5.55 9.03
CA HIS A 111 11.92 -4.10 9.05
C HIS A 111 11.24 -3.44 10.28
N GLY A 112 11.25 -2.10 10.35
CA GLY A 112 10.44 -1.32 11.29
C GLY A 112 9.07 -0.95 10.72
N SER A 113 8.16 -0.44 11.56
CA SER A 113 6.84 0.05 11.14
C SER A 113 6.32 1.14 12.09
N MET A 114 7.20 2.05 12.52
CA MET A 114 6.77 3.21 13.33
C MET A 114 6.02 4.21 12.44
N LEU A 115 4.87 4.69 12.90
CA LEU A 115 4.07 5.67 12.18
C LEU A 115 4.67 7.09 12.24
N PRO A 116 4.27 8.02 11.36
CA PRO A 116 4.85 9.36 11.31
C PRO A 116 4.70 10.18 12.58
N ASP A 117 3.69 9.88 13.41
CA ASP A 117 3.46 10.51 14.72
C ASP A 117 4.20 9.80 15.88
N GLY A 118 5.03 8.81 15.56
CA GLY A 118 5.78 8.01 16.53
C GLY A 118 4.98 6.86 17.15
N SER A 119 3.72 6.67 16.76
CA SER A 119 2.90 5.55 17.25
C SER A 119 3.31 4.22 16.61
N ASN A 120 2.85 3.11 17.21
CA ASN A 120 3.13 1.77 16.73
C ASN A 120 2.24 1.42 15.52
N GLY A 121 2.84 1.22 14.34
CA GLY A 121 2.16 0.79 13.11
C GLY A 121 2.22 -0.72 12.87
N GLY A 122 2.24 -1.53 13.94
CA GLY A 122 2.27 -2.99 13.84
C GLY A 122 3.59 -3.52 13.31
N ASN A 123 3.54 -4.62 12.56
CA ASN A 123 4.72 -5.17 11.89
C ASN A 123 4.68 -4.87 10.38
N PRO A 124 5.86 -4.66 9.76
CA PRO A 124 5.96 -4.44 8.32
C PRO A 124 5.60 -5.71 7.54
N CYS A 125 5.23 -5.54 6.29
CA CYS A 125 4.90 -6.66 5.42
C CYS A 125 5.27 -6.40 3.96
N GLY A 126 5.48 -7.48 3.20
CA GLY A 126 5.38 -7.42 1.74
C GLY A 126 3.94 -7.70 1.28
N VAL A 127 3.65 -7.46 0.01
CA VAL A 127 2.35 -7.68 -0.62
C VAL A 127 2.48 -8.67 -1.77
N LEU A 128 1.71 -9.75 -1.71
CA LEU A 128 1.53 -10.67 -2.83
C LEU A 128 0.16 -10.45 -3.46
N LEU A 129 0.15 -9.94 -4.69
CA LEU A 129 -1.04 -9.73 -5.50
C LEU A 129 -1.20 -10.87 -6.50
N LYS A 130 -2.22 -11.70 -6.31
CA LYS A 130 -2.62 -12.72 -7.28
C LYS A 130 -3.73 -12.14 -8.16
N LEU A 131 -3.38 -11.84 -9.40
CA LEU A 131 -4.25 -11.23 -10.41
C LEU A 131 -4.63 -12.29 -11.46
N ASN A 132 -5.54 -11.95 -12.36
CA ASN A 132 -6.03 -12.88 -13.38
C ASN A 132 -4.96 -13.30 -14.40
N ASP A 133 -3.99 -12.42 -14.66
CA ASP A 133 -2.96 -12.61 -15.69
C ASP A 133 -1.54 -12.76 -15.12
N GLY A 134 -1.40 -12.81 -13.79
CA GLY A 134 -0.09 -12.96 -13.16
C GLY A 134 -0.09 -12.78 -11.65
N THR A 135 1.10 -12.90 -11.08
CA THR A 135 1.33 -12.63 -9.66
C THR A 135 2.42 -11.58 -9.52
N ILE A 136 2.15 -10.53 -8.74
CA ILE A 136 3.10 -9.48 -8.40
C ILE A 136 3.48 -9.68 -6.94
N TYR A 137 4.78 -9.63 -6.65
CA TYR A 137 5.29 -9.56 -5.28
C TYR A 137 6.00 -8.22 -5.08
N HIS A 138 5.48 -7.41 -4.16
CA HIS A 138 6.13 -6.21 -3.67
C HIS A 138 6.69 -6.51 -2.28
N ALA A 139 8.00 -6.47 -2.11
CA ALA A 139 8.63 -6.89 -0.85
C ALA A 139 8.34 -5.93 0.32
N GLY A 140 7.97 -4.68 0.01
CA GLY A 140 8.09 -3.58 0.97
C GLY A 140 9.57 -3.37 1.32
N ASP A 141 9.81 -2.60 2.37
CA ASP A 141 11.14 -2.56 2.95
C ASP A 141 11.37 -3.84 3.76
N THR A 142 12.40 -4.59 3.38
CA THR A 142 12.80 -5.79 4.09
C THR A 142 14.27 -6.09 3.86
N GLY A 143 14.96 -6.54 4.93
CA GLY A 143 16.24 -7.23 4.79
C GLY A 143 16.07 -8.63 4.22
N LEU A 144 17.18 -9.32 3.98
CA LEU A 144 17.19 -10.77 3.77
C LEU A 144 16.79 -11.48 5.08
N PHE A 145 15.95 -12.51 5.00
CA PHE A 145 15.53 -13.29 6.15
C PHE A 145 15.40 -14.78 5.79
N TYR A 146 15.74 -15.63 6.76
CA TYR A 146 15.95 -17.09 6.63
C TYR A 146 17.08 -17.48 5.65
N ASP A 147 18.24 -17.87 6.20
CA ASP A 147 19.41 -18.41 5.50
C ASP A 147 19.79 -19.83 5.96
#